data_AF-A0A7S0QTK5-F1
#
_entry.id   AF-A0A7S0QTK5-F1
#
_cell.length_a   1.000
_cell.length_b   1.000
_cell.length_c   1.000
_cell.angle_alpha   90.00
_cell.angle_beta   90.00
_cell.angle_gamma   90.00
#
_symmetry.space_group_name_H-M   'P 1'
#
loop_
_entity.id
_entity.type
_entity.pdbx_description
1 polymer ?
#
loop_
_entity_poly.entity_id
_entity_poly.type
_entity_poly.pdbx_seq_one_letter_code
_entity_poly.pdbx_strand_id
1 'polypeptide(L)'
;RLAKELESAELIRHFFEKSATQLTYQGLVALHQDLAEQRLCVFYRNYHFNTLYRYQNKLYLLVTDMGYISEPNLVWEELAEVDNDTHFVTGEFRQFRHAEHGADALKAIAARQAAD
;
A
#
# COMPACT_ATOMS: atom_id res chain seq x y z
N ARG A 1 -4.09 41.32 15.53
CA ARG A 1 -4.25 40.77 14.15
C ARG A 1 -3.01 39.98 13.74
N LEU A 2 -1.85 40.62 13.62
CA LEU A 2 -0.58 39.96 13.25
C LEU A 2 -0.20 38.77 14.16
N ALA A 3 -0.34 38.91 15.49
CA ALA A 3 -0.03 37.83 16.42
C ALA A 3 -0.88 36.56 16.20
N LYS A 4 -2.17 36.73 15.88
CA LYS A 4 -3.08 35.61 15.58
C LYS A 4 -2.73 34.94 14.25
N GLU A 5 -2.29 35.73 13.26
CA GLU A 5 -1.83 35.22 11.97
C GLU A 5 -0.54 34.42 12.14
N LEU A 6 0.39 34.87 13.00
CA LEU A 6 1.64 34.16 13.31
C LEU A 6 1.38 32.82 14.02
N GLU A 7 0.51 32.83 15.03
CA GLU A 7 0.09 31.61 15.74
C GLU A 7 -0.54 30.59 14.78
N SER A 8 -1.39 31.06 13.86
CA SER A 8 -2.02 30.20 12.84
C SER A 8 -0.97 29.63 11.88
N ALA A 9 0.01 30.43 11.47
CA ALA A 9 1.08 29.98 10.59
C ALA A 9 1.96 28.90 11.25
N GLU A 10 2.29 29.06 12.54
CA GLU A 10 3.04 28.06 13.29
C GLU A 10 2.26 26.75 13.44
N LEU A 11 0.95 26.82 13.71
CA LEU A 11 0.09 25.64 13.78
C LEU A 11 0.02 24.90 12.44
N ILE A 12 -0.16 25.63 11.34
CA ILE A 12 -0.21 25.07 9.98
C ILE A 12 1.14 24.43 9.62
N ARG A 13 2.25 25.11 9.91
CA ARG A 13 3.60 24.57 9.66
C ARG A 13 3.80 23.26 10.43
N HIS A 14 3.46 23.24 11.72
CA HIS A 14 3.58 22.03 12.55
C HIS A 14 2.70 20.89 12.05
N PHE A 15 1.50 21.18 11.55
CA PHE A 15 0.65 20.19 10.90
C PHE A 15 1.34 19.60 9.67
N PHE A 16 1.84 20.43 8.75
CA PHE A 16 2.53 19.94 7.55
C PHE A 16 3.77 19.10 7.87
N GLU A 17 4.55 19.50 8.88
CA GLU A 17 5.72 18.73 9.32
C GLU A 17 5.32 17.36 9.86
N LYS A 18 4.25 17.29 10.66
CA LYS A 18 3.75 16.02 11.20
C LYS A 18 3.01 15.15 10.19
N SER A 19 2.49 15.73 9.11
CA SER A 19 1.75 15.03 8.06
C SER A 19 2.50 15.04 6.72
N ALA A 20 3.83 15.02 6.74
CA ALA A 20 4.67 15.17 5.55
C ALA A 20 4.39 14.10 4.47
N THR A 21 3.98 12.89 4.86
CA THR A 21 3.60 11.79 3.95
C THR A 21 2.21 11.99 3.31
N GLN A 22 1.52 13.09 3.64
CA GLN A 22 0.16 13.42 3.20
C GLN A 22 -0.90 12.36 3.58
N LEU A 23 -0.62 11.56 4.62
CA LEU A 23 -1.58 10.65 5.25
C LEU A 23 -1.46 10.78 6.76
N THR A 24 -2.58 11.03 7.43
CA THR A 24 -2.65 11.05 8.90
C THR A 24 -3.28 9.77 9.41
N TYR A 25 -3.03 9.42 10.67
CA TYR A 25 -3.67 8.27 11.32
C TYR A 25 -5.20 8.40 11.29
N GLN A 26 -5.73 9.59 11.57
CA GLN A 26 -7.16 9.86 11.48
C GLN A 26 -7.70 9.67 10.06
N GLY A 27 -6.93 10.09 9.04
CA GLY A 27 -7.29 9.86 7.64
C GLY A 27 -7.33 8.37 7.29
N LEU A 28 -6.37 7.59 7.79
CA LEU A 28 -6.36 6.14 7.61
C LEU A 28 -7.55 5.45 8.30
N VAL A 29 -7.89 5.84 9.53
CA VAL A 29 -9.09 5.36 10.23
C VAL A 29 -10.36 5.70 9.44
N ALA A 30 -10.47 6.93 8.92
CA ALA A 30 -11.60 7.33 8.08
C ALA A 30 -11.70 6.48 6.82
N LEU A 31 -10.58 6.15 6.15
CA LEU A 31 -10.58 5.22 5.01
C LEU A 31 -11.16 3.85 5.38
N HIS A 32 -10.80 3.29 6.54
CA HIS A 32 -11.36 2.03 7.03
C HIS A 32 -12.84 2.13 7.45
N GLN A 33 -13.35 3.31 7.76
CA GLN A 33 -14.75 3.50 8.14
C GLN A 33 -15.64 3.78 6.93
N ASP A 34 -15.18 4.63 6.01
CA ASP A 34 -16.03 5.24 4.99
C ASP A 34 -15.93 4.55 3.62
N LEU A 35 -14.79 3.92 3.29
CA LEU A 35 -14.63 3.24 2.01
C LEU A 35 -15.41 1.92 2.00
N ALA A 36 -16.36 1.72 1.11
CA ALA A 36 -17.09 0.44 1.05
C ALA A 36 -16.16 -0.77 0.77
N GLU A 37 -16.53 -1.93 1.30
CA GLU A 37 -15.83 -3.20 1.05
C GLU A 37 -15.88 -3.56 -0.46
N GLN A 38 -14.82 -4.18 -0.99
CA GLN A 38 -14.65 -4.51 -2.42
C GLN A 38 -14.78 -3.28 -3.35
N ARG A 39 -14.40 -2.09 -2.85
CA ARG A 39 -14.41 -0.86 -3.65
C ARG A 39 -13.02 -0.53 -4.16
N LEU A 40 -12.94 -0.29 -5.47
CA LEU A 40 -11.80 0.35 -6.13
C LEU A 40 -11.99 1.88 -6.15
N CYS A 41 -10.94 2.62 -5.81
CA CYS A 41 -10.92 4.07 -5.94
C CYS A 41 -9.51 4.59 -6.26
N VAL A 42 -9.47 5.86 -6.67
CA VAL A 42 -8.22 6.61 -6.82
C VAL A 42 -7.85 7.20 -5.45
N PHE A 43 -6.62 7.00 -5.01
CA PHE A 43 -6.10 7.48 -3.73
C PHE A 43 -4.87 8.36 -3.93
N TYR A 44 -4.99 9.63 -3.56
CA TYR A 44 -3.88 10.58 -3.61
C TYR A 44 -3.09 10.58 -2.30
N ARG A 45 -1.78 10.34 -2.38
CA ARG A 45 -0.85 10.41 -1.25
C ARG A 45 0.55 10.70 -1.75
N ASN A 46 1.27 11.57 -1.05
CA ASN A 46 2.65 11.94 -1.32
C ASN A 46 2.90 12.31 -2.81
N TYR A 47 2.07 13.19 -3.35
CA TYR A 47 2.12 13.63 -4.75
C TYR A 47 1.91 12.53 -5.81
N HIS A 48 1.43 11.35 -5.41
CA HIS A 48 1.15 10.23 -6.29
C HIS A 48 -0.33 9.82 -6.25
N PHE A 49 -0.85 9.38 -7.39
CA PHE A 49 -2.17 8.75 -7.48
C PHE A 49 -2.01 7.24 -7.51
N ASN A 50 -2.62 6.57 -6.53
CA ASN A 50 -2.59 5.13 -6.38
C ASN A 50 -3.97 4.55 -6.72
N THR A 51 -4.00 3.30 -7.15
CA THR A 51 -5.23 2.50 -7.16
C THR A 51 -5.38 1.86 -5.80
N LEU A 52 -6.40 2.27 -5.03
CA LEU A 52 -6.71 1.74 -3.71
C LEU A 52 -7.88 0.76 -3.82
N TYR A 53 -7.77 -0.37 -3.12
CA TYR A 53 -8.80 -1.39 -3.03
C TYR A 53 -9.03 -1.80 -1.57
N ARG A 54 -10.30 -1.92 -1.17
CA ARG A 54 -10.66 -2.47 0.14
C ARG A 54 -11.07 -3.94 0.02
N TYR A 55 -10.40 -4.83 0.75
CA TYR A 55 -10.70 -6.25 0.78
C TYR A 55 -10.44 -6.88 2.14
N GLN A 56 -11.37 -7.68 2.64
CA GLN A 56 -11.34 -8.32 3.97
C GLN A 56 -10.95 -7.34 5.08
N ASN A 57 -11.59 -6.16 5.08
CA ASN A 57 -11.34 -5.09 6.05
C ASN A 57 -9.91 -4.48 6.03
N LYS A 58 -9.13 -4.77 4.99
CA LYS A 58 -7.80 -4.22 4.74
C LYS A 58 -7.80 -3.33 3.51
N LEU A 59 -6.79 -2.45 3.44
CA LEU A 59 -6.59 -1.50 2.35
C LEU A 59 -5.35 -1.90 1.56
N TYR A 60 -5.46 -1.88 0.23
CA TYR A 60 -4.41 -2.34 -0.67
C TYR A 60 -4.14 -1.33 -1.76
N LEU A 61 -2.87 -1.01 -2.00
CA LEU A 61 -2.41 -0.20 -3.12
C LEU A 61 -1.90 -1.12 -4.23
N LEU A 62 -2.32 -0.88 -5.47
CA LEU A 62 -1.80 -1.62 -6.62
C LEU A 62 -0.33 -1.26 -6.83
N VAL A 63 0.53 -2.26 -6.92
CA VAL A 63 1.94 -2.05 -7.23
C VAL A 63 2.09 -1.81 -8.73
N THR A 64 2.65 -0.66 -9.08
CA THR A 64 2.85 -0.23 -10.47
C THR A 64 4.30 0.12 -10.78
N ASP A 65 5.20 -0.01 -9.81
CA ASP A 65 6.61 0.31 -10.00
C ASP A 65 7.28 -0.71 -10.94
N MET A 66 7.97 -0.20 -11.96
CA MET A 66 8.64 -1.01 -12.98
C MET A 66 9.76 -1.90 -12.42
N GLY A 67 10.28 -1.59 -11.23
CA GLY A 67 11.25 -2.42 -10.52
C GLY A 67 10.72 -3.83 -10.18
N TYR A 68 9.39 -4.02 -10.14
CA TYR A 68 8.77 -5.32 -9.86
C TYR A 68 8.31 -6.07 -11.11
N ILE A 69 8.76 -5.66 -12.31
CA ILE A 69 8.34 -6.32 -13.56
C ILE A 69 8.70 -7.82 -13.62
N SER A 70 9.74 -8.25 -12.89
CA SER A 70 10.14 -9.67 -12.80
C SER A 70 9.35 -10.47 -11.76
N GLU A 71 8.49 -9.83 -10.96
CA GLU A 71 7.76 -10.44 -9.85
C GLU A 71 6.24 -10.49 -10.17
N PRO A 72 5.77 -11.38 -11.05
CA PRO A 72 4.38 -11.39 -11.52
C PRO A 72 3.35 -11.69 -10.41
N ASN A 73 3.80 -12.26 -9.30
CA ASN A 73 2.96 -12.56 -8.14
C ASN A 73 2.96 -11.43 -7.11
N LEU A 74 3.71 -10.34 -7.32
CA LEU A 74 3.70 -9.15 -6.47
C LEU A 74 2.71 -8.15 -7.08
N VAL A 75 1.50 -8.07 -6.51
CA VAL A 75 0.40 -7.30 -7.13
C VAL A 75 -0.05 -6.13 -6.26
N TRP A 76 -0.17 -6.35 -4.95
CA TRP A 76 -0.67 -5.33 -4.03
C TRP A 76 0.31 -5.09 -2.88
N GLU A 77 0.27 -3.87 -2.34
CA GLU A 77 0.94 -3.46 -1.11
C GLU A 77 -0.14 -3.16 -0.06
N GLU A 78 -0.04 -3.72 1.15
CA GLU A 78 -1.00 -3.42 2.21
C GLU A 78 -0.75 -2.02 2.80
N LEU A 79 -1.75 -1.14 2.76
CA LEU A 79 -1.74 0.17 3.41
C LEU A 79 -2.16 0.01 4.88
N ALA A 80 -1.23 -0.43 5.72
CA ALA A 80 -1.47 -0.66 7.15
C ALA A 80 -1.12 0.55 8.02
N GLU A 81 -0.06 1.29 7.67
CA GLU A 81 0.49 2.38 8.48
C GLU A 81 0.80 3.63 7.65
N VAL A 82 1.05 4.76 8.35
CA VAL A 82 1.27 6.08 7.74
C VAL A 82 2.71 6.31 7.29
N ASP A 83 3.65 5.52 7.80
CA ASP A 83 5.10 5.61 7.62
C ASP A 83 5.65 4.63 6.59
N ASN A 84 4.77 3.93 5.87
CA ASN A 84 5.11 3.03 4.77
C ASN A 84 5.84 1.74 5.21
N ASP A 85 5.71 1.30 6.47
CA ASP A 85 6.04 -0.08 6.84
C ASP A 85 4.93 -1.03 6.34
N THR A 86 5.16 -1.62 5.17
CA THR A 86 4.16 -2.40 4.45
C THR A 86 4.73 -3.72 3.98
N HIS A 87 3.84 -4.64 3.61
CA HIS A 87 4.21 -5.88 2.98
C HIS A 87 3.43 -6.07 1.69
N PHE A 88 4.05 -6.79 0.75
CA PHE A 88 3.44 -7.13 -0.51
C PHE A 88 2.58 -8.38 -0.42
N VAL A 89 1.55 -8.45 -1.26
CA VAL A 89 0.66 -9.59 -1.40
C VAL A 89 0.37 -9.90 -2.87
N THR A 90 -0.04 -11.14 -3.13
CA THR A 90 -0.43 -11.63 -4.46
C THR A 90 -1.78 -11.08 -4.90
N GLY A 91 -2.17 -11.34 -6.15
CA GLY A 91 -3.49 -10.99 -6.67
C GLY A 91 -4.65 -11.60 -5.88
N GLU A 92 -4.40 -12.71 -5.17
CA GLU A 92 -5.34 -13.37 -4.27
C GLU A 92 -5.23 -12.91 -2.80
N PHE A 93 -4.53 -11.78 -2.55
CA PHE A 93 -4.33 -11.18 -1.22
C PHE A 93 -3.62 -12.11 -0.23
N ARG A 94 -2.73 -12.98 -0.71
CA ARG A 94 -1.86 -13.82 0.13
C ARG A 94 -0.50 -13.16 0.28
N GLN A 95 0.14 -13.34 1.43
CA GLN A 95 1.48 -12.80 1.68
C GLN A 95 2.43 -13.18 0.53
N PHE A 96 3.00 -12.16 -0.13
CA PHE A 96 4.02 -12.38 -1.13
C PHE A 96 5.29 -12.86 -0.43
N ARG A 97 5.84 -13.95 -0.92
CA ARG A 97 7.16 -14.42 -0.53
C ARG A 97 8.00 -14.40 -1.79
N HIS A 98 9.11 -13.69 -1.73
CA HIS A 98 10.09 -13.78 -2.80
C HIS A 98 10.54 -15.23 -2.86
N ALA A 99 10.14 -15.95 -3.90
CA ALA A 99 10.71 -17.27 -4.14
C ALA A 99 12.20 -17.04 -4.38
N GLU A 100 13.08 -17.73 -3.64
CA GLU A 100 14.46 -17.86 -4.09
C GLU A 100 14.40 -18.52 -5.46
N HIS A 101 14.58 -17.71 -6.51
CA HIS A 101 14.16 -17.95 -7.90
C HIS A 101 14.74 -19.24 -8.54
N GLY A 102 15.54 -20.03 -7.84
CA GLY A 102 16.08 -21.30 -8.33
C GLY A 102 15.34 -22.55 -7.86
N ALA A 103 15.06 -22.68 -6.56
CA ALA A 103 14.74 -23.99 -5.99
C ALA A 103 13.28 -24.40 -6.18
N ASP A 104 12.34 -23.46 -6.03
CA ASP A 104 10.92 -23.77 -6.02
C ASP A 104 10.33 -23.88 -7.44
N ALA A 105 10.88 -23.12 -8.40
CA ALA A 105 10.56 -23.30 -9.82
C ALA A 105 11.01 -24.68 -10.34
N LEU A 106 12.22 -25.12 -9.96
CA LEU A 106 12.73 -26.46 -10.28
C LEU A 106 11.88 -27.56 -9.63
N LYS A 107 11.47 -27.38 -8.38
CA LYS A 107 10.55 -28.32 -7.71
C LYS A 107 9.17 -28.38 -8.37
N ALA A 108 8.62 -27.24 -8.81
CA ALA A 108 7.34 -27.20 -9.50
C ALA A 108 7.40 -27.88 -10.87
N ILE A 109 8.50 -27.72 -11.60
CA ILE A 109 8.75 -28.43 -12.87
C ILE A 109 8.91 -29.93 -12.64
N ALA A 110 9.72 -30.32 -11.64
CA ALA A 110 9.92 -31.73 -11.29
C ALA A 110 8.62 -32.40 -10.82
N ALA A 111 7.78 -31.71 -10.06
CA ALA A 111 6.49 -32.22 -9.59
C ALA A 111 5.49 -32.44 -10.74
N ARG A 112 5.56 -31.62 -11.80
CA ARG A 112 4.75 -31.83 -13.02
C ARG A 112 5.24 -33.02 -13.85
N GLN A 113 6.55 -33.24 -13.91
CA GLN A 113 7.14 -34.36 -14.65
C GLN A 113 6.98 -35.71 -13.93
N ALA A 114 6.79 -35.72 -12.61
CA ALA A 114 6.57 -36.93 -11.83
C ALA A 114 5.09 -37.38 -11.77
N ALA A 115 4.18 -36.58 -12.32
CA ALA A 115 2.74 -36.85 -12.37
C ALA A 115 2.28 -37.43 -13.72
N ASP A 116 3.19 -37.56 -14.69
CA ASP A 116 3.04 -38.23 -15.98
C ASP A 116 3.80 -39.58 -15.98
#